data_AF-A0A820RTE4-F1
#
_entry.id   AF-A0A820RTE4-F1
#
_cell.length_a   1.000
_cell.length_b   1.000
_cell.length_c   1.000
_cell.angle_alpha   90.00
_cell.angle_beta   90.00
_cell.angle_gamma   90.00
#
_symmetry.space_group_name_H-M   'P 1'
#
loop_
_entity.id
_entity.type
_entity.pdbx_description
1 polymer ?
#
loop_
_entity_poly.entity_id
_entity_poly.type
_entity_poly.pdbx_seq_one_letter_code
_entity_poly.pdbx_strand_id
1 'polypeptide(L)'
;ASETEWTSATTKALLTCQVDGNLKPLKKLFRTHIKILDRYSSMSHLSFDKILRLRIIGIITKEVHGRDIIERLIKTQTMDIHSFEWQVQLRFYWERSEQTEDCIIRQTITKFTYNY
;
A
#
# COMPACT_ATOMS: atom_id res chain seq x y z
N ALA A 1 -3.94 4.38 -8.66
CA ALA A 1 -3.34 5.45 -7.84
C ALA A 1 -3.14 5.00 -6.38
N SER A 2 -4.18 4.50 -5.69
CA SER A 2 -4.03 4.03 -4.29
C SER A 2 -3.03 2.88 -4.13
N GLU A 3 -3.12 1.85 -4.98
CA GLU A 3 -2.26 0.66 -4.91
C GLU A 3 -0.76 0.96 -5.00
N THR A 4 -0.40 1.86 -5.92
CA THR A 4 0.96 2.35 -6.13
C THR A 4 1.44 3.20 -4.96
N GLU A 5 0.55 3.98 -4.35
CA GLU A 5 0.88 4.89 -3.26
C GLU A 5 1.20 4.12 -1.98
N TRP A 6 0.32 3.21 -1.52
CA TRP A 6 0.56 2.46 -0.29
C TRP A 6 1.75 1.48 -0.44
N THR A 7 1.93 0.88 -1.63
CA THR A 7 3.10 0.01 -1.91
C THR A 7 4.40 0.80 -1.81
N SER A 8 4.45 1.98 -2.45
CA SER A 8 5.63 2.85 -2.46
C SER A 8 5.93 3.38 -1.06
N ALA A 9 4.91 3.87 -0.35
CA ALA A 9 5.04 4.37 1.03
C ALA A 9 5.52 3.26 1.99
N THR A 10 5.00 2.04 1.87
CA THR A 10 5.42 0.90 2.70
C THR A 10 6.84 0.46 2.37
N THR A 11 7.21 0.42 1.09
CA THR A 11 8.59 0.12 0.66
C THR A 11 9.57 1.14 1.26
N LYS A 12 9.25 2.45 1.17
CA LYS A 12 10.07 3.50 1.77
C LYS A 12 10.15 3.36 3.29
N ALA A 13 9.03 3.08 3.95
CA ALA A 13 9.00 2.88 5.40
C ALA A 13 9.86 1.70 5.84
N LEU A 14 9.82 0.57 5.11
CA LEU A 14 10.68 -0.60 5.37
C LEU A 14 12.16 -0.25 5.22
N LEU A 15 12.55 0.41 4.13
CA LEU A 15 13.93 0.87 3.93
C LEU A 15 14.42 1.77 5.07
N THR A 16 13.59 2.71 5.53
CA THR A 16 13.92 3.55 6.69
C THR A 16 13.98 2.74 7.99
N CYS A 17 13.10 1.76 8.20
CA CYS A 17 13.15 0.89 9.38
C CYS A 17 14.44 0.05 9.40
N GLN A 18 14.89 -0.42 8.25
CA GLN A 18 16.13 -1.18 8.10
C GLN A 18 17.36 -0.34 8.45
N VAL A 19 17.41 0.92 8.00
CA VAL A 19 18.51 1.85 8.30
C VAL A 19 18.48 2.30 9.77
N ASP A 20 17.32 2.66 10.29
CA ASP A 20 17.19 3.20 11.66
C ASP A 20 17.11 2.10 12.74
N GLY A 21 16.99 0.83 12.35
CA GLY A 21 16.84 -0.33 13.24
C GLY A 21 15.57 -0.31 14.11
N ASN A 22 14.53 0.43 13.70
CA ASN A 22 13.30 0.54 14.50
C ASN A 22 12.04 0.71 13.64
N LEU A 23 10.90 0.27 14.19
CA LEU A 23 9.61 0.25 13.50
C LEU A 23 8.82 1.57 13.54
N LYS A 24 9.43 2.69 13.99
CA LYS A 24 8.71 3.97 14.08
C LYS A 24 8.17 4.44 12.72
N PRO A 25 8.89 4.33 11.59
CA PRO A 25 8.36 4.69 10.27
C PRO A 25 7.10 3.91 9.91
N LEU A 26 7.10 2.57 10.08
CA LEU A 26 5.92 1.74 9.82
C LEU A 26 4.73 2.08 10.74
N LYS A 27 4.98 2.29 12.04
CA LYS A 27 3.93 2.71 12.99
C LYS A 27 3.33 4.07 12.63
N LYS A 28 4.15 5.00 12.12
CA LYS A 28 3.68 6.30 11.62
C LYS A 28 2.80 6.11 10.38
N LEU A 29 3.22 5.28 9.43
CA LEU A 29 2.46 4.99 8.22
C LEU A 29 1.11 4.34 8.54
N PHE A 30 1.09 3.37 9.46
CA PHE A 30 -0.14 2.73 9.94
C PHE A 30 -1.16 3.74 10.49
N ARG A 31 -0.72 4.70 11.31
CA ARG A 31 -1.58 5.78 11.83
C ARG A 31 -2.15 6.66 10.72
N THR A 32 -1.38 6.89 9.66
CA THR A 32 -1.86 7.64 8.49
C THR A 32 -2.97 6.87 7.77
N HIS A 33 -2.80 5.57 7.54
CA HIS A 33 -3.84 4.74 6.91
C HIS A 33 -5.12 4.66 7.74
N ILE A 34 -5.03 4.58 9.07
CA ILE A 34 -6.22 4.65 9.94
C ILE A 34 -6.99 5.95 9.70
N LYS A 35 -6.31 7.11 9.69
CA LYS A 35 -6.96 8.41 9.45
C LYS A 35 -7.62 8.49 8.06
N ILE A 36 -6.99 7.91 7.05
CA ILE A 36 -7.54 7.84 5.69
C ILE A 36 -8.82 7.00 5.68
N LEU A 37 -8.80 5.83 6.34
CA LEU A 37 -9.97 4.96 6.45
C LEU A 37 -11.11 5.61 7.23
N ASP A 38 -10.82 6.33 8.33
CA ASP A 38 -11.84 7.09 9.08
C ASP A 38 -12.51 8.14 8.19
N ARG A 39 -11.73 8.83 7.34
CA ARG A 39 -12.25 9.77 6.36
C ARG A 39 -13.14 9.09 5.31
N TYR A 40 -12.75 7.92 4.80
CA TYR A 40 -13.59 7.20 3.85
C TYR A 40 -14.85 6.63 4.49
N SER A 41 -14.77 6.19 5.74
CA SER A 41 -15.93 5.74 6.51
C SER A 41 -16.94 6.87 6.68
N SER A 42 -16.48 8.07 7.08
CA SER A 42 -17.38 9.22 7.23
C SER A 42 -18.02 9.63 5.89
N MET A 43 -17.27 9.58 4.79
CA MET A 43 -17.83 9.80 3.45
C MET A 43 -18.89 8.74 3.12
N SER A 44 -18.68 7.47 3.45
CA SER A 44 -19.61 6.38 3.07
C SER A 44 -21.04 6.52 3.60
N HIS A 45 -21.23 7.32 4.66
CA HIS A 45 -22.55 7.64 5.23
C HIS A 45 -23.28 8.78 4.50
N LEU A 46 -22.61 9.51 3.61
CA LEU A 46 -23.24 10.55 2.78
C LEU A 46 -24.08 9.91 1.67
N SER A 47 -25.18 10.57 1.28
CA SER A 47 -26.02 10.09 0.19
C SER A 47 -25.31 10.30 -1.16
N PHE A 48 -24.76 9.22 -1.72
CA PHE A 48 -24.19 9.21 -3.06
C PHE A 48 -25.03 8.38 -4.03
N ASP A 49 -24.93 8.74 -5.32
CA ASP A 49 -25.40 7.95 -6.44
C ASP A 49 -24.78 6.54 -6.42
N LYS A 50 -25.54 5.55 -6.91
CA LYS A 50 -25.19 4.12 -6.84
C LYS A 50 -23.77 3.82 -7.34
N ILE A 51 -23.36 4.41 -8.46
CA ILE A 51 -22.03 4.19 -9.05
C ILE A 51 -20.93 4.74 -8.15
N LEU A 52 -21.11 5.95 -7.61
CA LEU A 52 -20.13 6.57 -6.72
C LEU A 52 -19.97 5.77 -5.42
N ARG A 53 -21.09 5.25 -4.87
CA ARG A 53 -21.05 4.37 -3.70
C ARG A 53 -20.22 3.10 -3.94
N LEU A 54 -20.42 2.44 -5.09
CA LEU A 54 -19.63 1.25 -5.45
C LEU A 54 -18.14 1.56 -5.61
N ARG A 55 -17.80 2.72 -6.20
CA ARG A 55 -16.40 3.18 -6.30
C ARG A 55 -15.77 3.40 -4.93
N ILE A 56 -16.48 4.05 -4.01
CA ILE A 56 -16.00 4.31 -2.64
C ILE A 56 -15.78 3.00 -1.89
N ILE A 57 -16.74 2.06 -1.96
CA ILE A 57 -16.58 0.72 -1.35
C ILE A 57 -15.34 0.02 -1.90
N GLY A 58 -15.13 0.05 -3.22
CA GLY A 58 -13.94 -0.52 -3.84
C GLY A 58 -12.63 0.10 -3.36
N ILE A 59 -12.61 1.42 -3.13
CA ILE A 59 -11.44 2.12 -2.55
C ILE A 59 -11.23 1.68 -1.10
N ILE A 60 -12.28 1.68 -0.27
CA ILE A 60 -12.20 1.28 1.15
C ILE A 60 -11.64 -0.14 1.29
N THR A 61 -12.13 -1.09 0.49
CA THR A 61 -11.67 -2.49 0.53
C THR A 61 -10.16 -2.59 0.27
N LYS A 62 -9.65 -1.83 -0.70
CA LYS A 62 -8.21 -1.79 -1.05
C LYS A 62 -7.37 -1.17 0.07
N GLU A 63 -7.84 -0.07 0.65
CA GLU A 63 -7.14 0.63 1.74
C GLU A 63 -7.10 -0.19 3.03
N VAL A 64 -8.18 -0.92 3.35
CA VAL A 64 -8.21 -1.86 4.47
C VAL A 64 -7.15 -2.95 4.28
N HIS A 65 -7.04 -3.51 3.07
CA HIS A 65 -6.03 -4.50 2.75
C HIS A 65 -4.60 -3.98 2.96
N GLY A 66 -4.29 -2.79 2.44
CA GLY A 66 -2.99 -2.14 2.65
C GLY A 66 -2.67 -1.92 4.13
N ARG A 67 -3.64 -1.44 4.92
CA ARG A 67 -3.50 -1.29 6.38
C ARG A 67 -3.19 -2.62 7.06
N ASP A 68 -3.91 -3.68 6.74
CA ASP A 68 -3.76 -5.00 7.38
C ASP A 68 -2.38 -5.61 7.09
N ILE A 69 -1.85 -5.38 5.88
CA ILE A 69 -0.47 -5.74 5.55
C ILE A 69 0.52 -4.98 6.42
N ILE A 70 0.38 -3.64 6.54
CA ILE A 70 1.27 -2.82 7.38
C ILE A 70 1.20 -3.27 8.84
N GLU A 71 0.00 -3.58 9.34
CA GLU A 71 -0.18 -4.10 10.70
C GLU A 71 0.56 -5.43 10.89
N ARG A 72 0.44 -6.35 9.93
CA ARG A 72 1.16 -7.62 9.96
C ARG A 72 2.67 -7.41 9.98
N LEU A 73 3.22 -6.55 9.13
CA LEU A 73 4.65 -6.23 9.11
C LEU A 73 5.15 -5.69 10.45
N ILE A 74 4.35 -4.86 11.13
CA ILE A 74 4.68 -4.37 12.48
C ILE A 74 4.66 -5.51 13.49
N LYS A 75 3.65 -6.38 13.46
CA LYS A 75 3.51 -7.53 14.38
C LYS A 75 4.65 -8.54 14.21
N THR A 76 5.09 -8.79 12.98
CA THR A 76 6.22 -9.69 12.66
C THR A 76 7.58 -9.01 12.80
N GLN A 77 7.62 -7.72 13.17
CA GLN A 77 8.84 -6.91 13.23
C GLN A 77 9.66 -6.93 11.93
N THR A 78 8.98 -7.02 10.80
CA THR A 78 9.59 -7.06 9.49
C THR A 78 10.16 -5.70 9.14
N MET A 79 11.47 -5.63 8.91
CA MET A 79 12.17 -4.41 8.50
C MET A 79 12.84 -4.54 7.13
N ASP A 80 13.00 -5.76 6.61
CA ASP A 80 13.64 -6.02 5.33
C ASP A 80 12.61 -6.06 4.20
N ILE A 81 12.89 -5.35 3.11
CA ILE A 81 12.08 -5.42 1.88
C ILE A 81 12.17 -6.79 1.20
N HIS A 82 13.20 -7.59 1.45
CA HIS A 82 13.35 -8.92 0.87
C HIS A 82 12.66 -10.03 1.71
N SER A 83 12.09 -9.67 2.85
CA SER A 83 11.31 -10.57 3.69
C SER A 83 10.12 -11.19 2.95
N PHE A 84 9.81 -12.45 3.26
CA PHE A 84 8.68 -13.14 2.63
C PHE A 84 7.35 -12.45 2.93
N GLU A 85 7.20 -11.93 4.14
CA GLU A 85 6.03 -11.19 4.63
C GLU A 85 5.69 -10.00 3.73
N TRP A 86 6.70 -9.31 3.19
CA TRP A 86 6.52 -8.26 2.22
C TRP A 86 6.45 -8.79 0.78
N GLN A 87 7.31 -9.74 0.43
CA GLN A 87 7.44 -10.26 -0.93
C GLN A 87 6.19 -10.99 -1.43
N VAL A 88 5.41 -11.60 -0.54
CA VAL A 88 4.18 -12.33 -0.93
C VAL A 88 3.02 -11.39 -1.33
N GLN A 89 3.11 -10.09 -1.04
CA GLN A 89 2.06 -9.14 -1.42
C GLN A 89 2.11 -8.80 -2.92
N LEU A 90 0.95 -8.42 -3.49
CA LEU A 90 0.88 -7.80 -4.81
C LEU A 90 1.32 -6.34 -4.69
N ARG A 91 2.42 -5.97 -5.36
CA ARG A 91 3.06 -4.67 -5.19
C ARG A 91 3.17 -3.94 -6.53
N PHE A 92 2.80 -2.67 -6.54
CA PHE A 92 2.85 -1.82 -7.73
C PHE A 92 3.96 -0.77 -7.61
N TYR A 93 4.79 -0.68 -8.63
CA TYR A 93 5.90 0.25 -8.71
C TYR A 93 5.82 1.04 -10.00
N TRP A 94 5.94 2.36 -9.90
CA TRP A 94 6.18 3.19 -11.07
C TRP A 94 7.68 3.19 -11.36
N GLU A 95 8.07 2.57 -12.46
CA GLU A 95 9.45 2.58 -12.94
C GLU A 95 9.56 3.62 -14.06
N ARG A 96 10.35 4.67 -13.82
CA ARG A 96 10.70 5.67 -14.83
C ARG A 96 11.97 5.22 -15.55
N SER A 97 11.85 4.89 -16.83
CA SER A 97 12.98 4.75 -17.74
C SER A 97 13.17 6.05 -18.54
N GLU A 98 14.33 6.23 -19.17
CA GLU A 98 14.62 7.41 -20.02
C GLU A 98 13.61 7.59 -21.16
N GLN A 99 12.85 6.55 -21.51
CA GLN A 99 11.98 6.50 -22.69
C GLN A 99 10.50 6.20 -22.35
N THR A 100 10.19 5.63 -21.19
CA THR A 100 8.82 5.21 -20.79
C THR A 100 8.58 5.31 -19.28
N GLU A 101 7.33 5.58 -18.88
CA GLU A 101 6.86 5.41 -17.51
C GLU A 101 5.97 4.17 -17.45
N ASP A 102 6.52 3.05 -16.98
CA ASP A 102 5.79 1.77 -16.93
C ASP A 102 5.37 1.45 -15.49
N CYS A 103 4.11 1.05 -15.32
CA CYS A 103 3.63 0.50 -14.07
C CYS A 103 3.99 -0.99 -14.01
N ILE A 104 4.85 -1.33 -13.07
CA ILE A 104 5.33 -2.68 -12.85
C ILE A 104 4.61 -3.29 -11.65
N ILE A 105 4.05 -4.47 -11.85
CA ILE A 105 3.50 -5.31 -10.81
C ILE A 105 4.54 -6.35 -10.42
N ARG A 106 4.78 -6.51 -9.12
CA ARG A 106 5.65 -7.55 -8.56
C ARG A 106 4.88 -8.41 -7.57
N GLN A 107 5.08 -9.72 -7.65
CA GLN A 107 4.59 -10.68 -6.66
C GLN A 107 5.62 -11.79 -6.47
N THR A 108 6.09 -11.95 -5.23
CA THR A 108 7.17 -12.88 -4.88
C THR A 108 8.40 -12.64 -5.78
N ILE A 109 8.71 -13.57 -6.68
CA ILE A 109 9.84 -13.48 -7.63
C ILE A 109 9.44 -13.01 -9.03
N THR A 110 8.14 -12.80 -9.28
CA THR A 110 7.64 -12.47 -10.62
C THR A 110 7.46 -10.96 -10.81
N LYS A 111 7.77 -10.49 -12.02
CA LYS A 111 7.59 -9.10 -12.47
C LYS A 111 6.70 -9.13 -13.71
N PHE A 112 5.64 -8.33 -13.71
CA PHE A 112 4.74 -8.14 -14.85
C PHE A 112 4.66 -6.66 -15.19
N THR A 113 4.74 -6.32 -16.47
CA THR A 113 4.38 -4.99 -16.93
C THR A 113 2.86 -4.90 -16.95
N TYR A 114 2.31 -3.88 -16.29
CA TYR A 114 0.88 -3.60 -16.35
C TYR A 114 0.57 -3.01 -17.73
N ASN A 115 0.18 -3.88 -18.66
CA ASN A 115 -0.29 -3.47 -19.97
C ASN A 115 -1.75 -3.06 -19.85
N TYR A 116 -2.04 -1.80 -20.19
CA TYR A 116 -3.39 -1.29 -20.39
C TYR A 116 -3.61 -1.08 -21.89
#